data_AF-B4VK02-F1
#
_entry.id   AF-B4VK02-F1
#
_cell.length_a   1.000
_cell.length_b   1.000
_cell.length_c   1.000
_cell.angle_alpha   90.00
_cell.angle_beta   90.00
_cell.angle_gamma   90.00
#
_symmetry.space_group_name_H-M   'P 1'
#
loop_
_entity.id
_entity.type
_entity.pdbx_description
1 polymer ?
#
loop_
_entity_poly.entity_id
_entity_poly.type
_entity_poly.pdbx_seq_one_letter_code
_entity_poly.pdbx_strand_id
1 'polypeptide(L)' 'MNSKRIIFSSIITGIAGVILGIGVAEINHADQRPNAMSQYATIGGVMGLAVGAGQQALRELEQVSEES' A
#
# COMPACT_ATOMS: atom_id res chain seq x y z
N MET A 1 -8.33 -11.24 15.52
CA MET A 1 -7.62 -10.31 14.63
C MET A 1 -6.35 -9.82 15.28
N ASN A 2 -5.20 -10.04 14.65
CA ASN A 2 -3.92 -9.55 15.17
C ASN A 2 -3.59 -8.19 14.57
N SER A 3 -4.13 -7.13 15.17
CA SER A 3 -3.95 -5.76 14.67
C SER A 3 -2.49 -5.35 14.49
N LYS A 4 -1.55 -5.90 15.27
CA LYS A 4 -0.11 -5.62 15.10
C LYS A 4 0.42 -6.14 13.76
N ARG A 5 -0.01 -7.33 13.34
CA ARG A 5 0.36 -7.90 12.03
C ARG A 5 -0.26 -7.12 10.88
N ILE A 6 -1.52 -6.70 11.00
CA ILE A 6 -2.21 -5.88 9.99
C ILE A 6 -1.48 -4.55 9.82
N ILE A 7 -1.16 -3.86 10.92
CA ILE A 7 -0.44 -2.58 10.89
C ILE A 7 0.93 -2.76 10.24
N PHE A 8 1.70 -3.78 10.63
CA PHE A 8 3.02 -4.03 10.06
C PHE A 8 2.96 -4.30 8.55
N SER A 9 2.07 -5.20 8.11
CA SER A 9 1.85 -5.50 6.70
C SER A 9 1.46 -4.25 5.90
N SER A 10 0.53 -3.46 6.46
CA SER A 10 0.10 -2.21 5.85
C SER A 10 1.27 -1.25 5.65
N ILE A 11 2.08 -1.01 6.69
CA ILE A 11 3.22 -0.09 6.62
C ILE A 11 4.22 -0.52 5.54
N ILE A 12 4.61 -1.79 5.51
CA ILE A 12 5.58 -2.29 4.53
C ILE A 12 5.04 -2.13 3.11
N THR A 13 3.79 -2.54 2.86
CA THR A 13 3.17 -2.41 1.54
C THR A 13 2.94 -0.94 1.17
N GLY A 14 2.67 -0.07 2.16
CA GLY A 14 2.59 1.38 1.99
C GLY A 14 3.92 1.99 1.54
N ILE A 15 5.05 1.63 2.15
CA ILE A 15 6.39 2.07 1.74
C ILE A 15 6.67 1.62 0.30
N ALA A 16 6.38 0.36 -0.03
CA ALA A 16 6.52 -0.15 -1.40
C ALA A 16 5.65 0.65 -2.39
N GLY A 17 4.42 0.98 -2.00
CA GLY A 17 3.52 1.82 -2.77
C GLY A 17 4.05 3.23 -3.03
N VAL A 18 4.67 3.87 -2.02
CA VAL A 18 5.33 5.18 -2.18
C VAL A 18 6.44 5.10 -3.22
N ILE A 19 7.30 4.08 -3.13
CA ILE A 19 8.43 3.88 -4.07
C ILE A 19 7.90 3.71 -5.50
N LEU A 20 6.86 2.89 -5.69
CA LEU A 20 6.22 2.72 -6.99
C LEU A 20 5.58 4.02 -7.50
N GLY A 21 4.94 4.79 -6.60
CA GLY A 21 4.37 6.09 -6.94
C GLY A 21 5.41 7.10 -7.42
N ILE A 22 6.58 7.14 -6.78
CA ILE A 22 7.72 7.95 -7.23
C ILE A 22 8.19 7.48 -8.60
N GLY A 23 8.38 6.17 -8.82
CA GLY A 23 8.78 5.64 -10.12
C GLY A 23 7.77 5.95 -11.25
N VAL A 24 6.46 5.91 -10.96
CA VAL A 24 5.42 6.32 -11.92
C VAL A 24 5.48 7.81 -12.21
N ALA A 25 5.73 8.64 -11.21
CA ALA A 25 5.95 10.07 -11.42
C ALA A 25 7.17 10.32 -12.31
N GLU A 26 8.25 9.57 -12.11
CA GLU A 26 9.47 9.68 -12.91
C GLU A 26 9.23 9.32 -14.40
N ILE A 27 8.46 8.26 -14.65
CA ILE A 27 8.06 7.89 -16.02
C ILE A 27 7.17 8.97 -16.64
N ASN A 28 6.32 9.61 -15.83
CA ASN A 28 5.37 10.63 -16.28
C ASN A 28 5.91 12.06 -16.12
N HIS A 29 7.22 12.28 -16.28
CA HIS A 29 7.88 13.60 -16.18
C HIS A 29 7.28 14.72 -17.07
N ALA A 30 6.42 14.37 -18.04
CA ALA A 30 5.66 15.32 -18.85
C ALA A 30 4.49 15.98 -18.07
N ASP A 31 4.12 15.46 -16.90
CA ASP A 31 3.10 16.03 -16.04
C ASP A 31 3.63 17.31 -15.36
N GLN A 32 3.34 18.47 -15.97
CA GLN A 32 3.78 19.78 -15.50
C GLN A 32 3.07 20.27 -14.23
N ARG A 33 2.22 19.44 -13.61
CA ARG A 33 1.53 19.81 -12.37
C ARG A 33 2.56 20.02 -11.25
N PRO A 34 2.50 21.16 -10.53
CA PRO A 34 3.30 21.33 -9.34
C PRO A 34 2.95 20.20 -8.36
N ASN A 35 3.97 19.57 -7.79
CA ASN A 35 3.85 18.45 -6.84
C ASN A 35 3.34 17.12 -7.41
N ALA A 36 3.37 16.90 -8.74
CA ALA A 36 3.00 15.62 -9.35
C ALA A 36 3.69 14.44 -8.64
N MET A 37 5.01 14.51 -8.41
CA MET A 37 5.77 13.49 -7.67
C MET A 37 5.18 13.21 -6.28
N SER A 38 4.92 14.24 -5.48
CA SER A 38 4.33 14.06 -4.15
C SER A 38 2.94 13.43 -4.24
N GLN A 39 2.13 13.81 -5.24
CA GLN A 39 0.79 13.28 -5.41
C GLN A 39 0.82 11.79 -5.78
N TYR A 40 1.63 11.37 -6.74
CA TYR A 40 1.77 9.96 -7.10
C TYR A 40 2.36 9.14 -5.95
N ALA A 41 3.35 9.68 -5.22
CA ALA A 41 3.90 9.05 -4.03
C ALA A 41 2.84 8.83 -2.94
N THR A 42 1.99 9.84 -2.67
CA THR A 42 0.89 9.72 -1.71
C THR A 42 -0.16 8.71 -2.15
N ILE A 43 -0.58 8.75 -3.43
CA ILE A 43 -1.55 7.79 -3.98
C ILE A 43 -1.00 6.36 -3.85
N GLY A 44 0.24 6.15 -4.28
CA GLY A 44 0.92 4.86 -4.17
C GLY A 44 0.98 4.39 -2.72
N GLY A 45 1.36 5.26 -1.78
CA GLY A 45 1.41 4.96 -0.36
C GLY A 45 0.07 4.55 0.23
N VAL A 46 -1.00 5.31 -0.03
CA VAL A 46 -2.35 5.01 0.45
C VAL A 46 -2.86 3.69 -0.12
N MET A 47 -2.65 3.45 -1.42
CA MET A 47 -3.02 2.18 -2.06
C MET A 47 -2.22 1.02 -1.45
N GLY A 48 -0.93 1.21 -1.21
CA GLY A 48 -0.07 0.22 -0.56
C GLY A 48 -0.55 -0.13 0.86
N LEU A 49 -0.91 0.88 1.68
CA LEU A 49 -1.47 0.66 3.01
C LEU A 49 -2.76 -0.18 2.93
N ALA A 50 -3.67 0.18 2.02
CA ALA A 50 -4.95 -0.53 1.84
C ALA A 50 -4.76 -1.98 1.40
N VAL A 51 -3.86 -2.22 0.44
CA VAL A 51 -3.52 -3.58 -0.02
C VAL A 51 -2.89 -4.40 1.10
N GLY A 52 -1.93 -3.84 1.85
CA GLY A 52 -1.27 -4.55 2.95
C GLY A 52 -2.22 -4.91 4.08
N ALA A 53 -3.17 -4.02 4.41
CA ALA A 53 -4.23 -4.28 5.37
C ALA A 53 -5.16 -5.40 4.87
N GLY A 54 -5.64 -5.29 3.63
CA GLY A 54 -6.56 -6.24 3.01
C GLY A 54 -5.97 -7.64 2.91
N GLN A 55 -4.72 -7.78 2.46
CA GLN A 55 -4.04 -9.07 2.37
C GLN A 55 -3.92 -9.76 3.73
N GLN A 56 -3.59 -9.01 4.78
CA GLN A 56 -3.45 -9.59 6.11
C GLN A 56 -4.81 -9.92 6.74
N ALA A 57 -5.84 -9.11 6.48
CA ALA A 57 -7.20 -9.39 6.92
C ALA A 57 -7.76 -10.66 6.26
N LEU A 58 -7.55 -10.84 4.94
CA LEU A 58 -7.95 -12.04 4.21
C LEU A 58 -7.26 -13.29 4.75
N ARG A 59 -5.95 -13.25 5.00
CA ARG A 59 -5.22 -14.38 5.60
C ARG A 59 -5.75 -14.76 6.99
N GLU A 60 -6.10 -13.77 7.81
CA GLU A 60 -6.67 -14.06 9.14
C GLU A 60 -8.07 -14.68 9.03
N LEU A 61 -8.86 -14.29 8.03
CA LEU A 61 -10.17 -14.91 7.76
C LEU A 61 -10.04 -16.34 7.23
N GLU A 62 -9.09 -16.59 6.34
CA GLU A 62 -8.80 -17.94 5.82
C GLU A 62 -8.37 -18.89 6.96
N GLN A 63 -7.50 -18.44 7.86
CA GLN A 63 -7.06 -19.24 9.02
C GLN A 63 -8.23 -19.63 9.93
N VAL A 64 -9.14 -18.70 10.20
CA VAL A 64 -10.34 -19.00 11.00
C VAL A 64 -11.28 -19.97 10.28
N SER A 65 -11.36 -19.90 8.95
CA SER A 65 -12.17 -20.82 8.15
C SER A 65 -11.60 -22.23 8.08
N GLU A 66 -10.26 -22.40 8.08
CA GLU A 66 -9.60 -23.71 8.05
C GLU A 66 -9.60 -24.41 9.42
N GLU A 67 -9.69 -23.65 10.52
CA GLU A 67 -9.76 -24.18 11.88
C GLU A 67 -11.18 -24.67 12.29
N SER A 68 -12.22 -24.41 11.47
CA SER A 68 -13.62 -24.76 11.73
C SER A 68 -14.11 -25.96 10.95
#